data_AF-A0A955JZG7-F1
#
_entry.id   AF-A0A955JZG7-F1
#
_cell.length_a   1.000
_cell.length_b   1.000
_cell.length_c   1.000
_cell.angle_alpha   90.00
_cell.angle_beta   90.00
_cell.angle_gamma   90.00
#
_symmetry.space_group_name_H-M   'P 1'
#
loop_
_entity.id
_entity.type
_entity.pdbx_description
1 polymer ?
#
loop_
_entity_poly.entity_id
_entity_poly.type
_entity_poly.pdbx_seq_one_letter_code
_entity_poly.pdbx_strand_id
1 'polypeptide(L)' 'MIACHFENNNLANLRHVNVNCLVIRDNSMLLARRSPELLEGGKWGILGGFLEQDETCIDGARREVYYGTI' A
#
# COMPACT_ATOMS: atom_id res chain seq x y z
N MET A 1 12.29 4.87 5.08
CA MET A 1 12.67 4.43 6.44
C MET A 1 12.31 5.59 7.34
N ILE A 2 11.58 5.35 8.43
CA ILE A 2 11.06 6.39 9.32
C ILE A 2 11.96 6.42 10.55
N ALA A 3 12.61 7.54 10.81
CA ALA A 3 13.36 7.73 12.05
C ALA A 3 12.36 8.10 13.15
N CYS A 4 12.26 7.26 14.18
CA CYS A 4 11.33 7.43 15.28
C CYS A 4 12.08 7.66 16.59
N HIS A 5 11.63 8.67 17.34
CA HIS A 5 12.05 8.94 18.71
C HIS A 5 10.92 8.51 19.64
N PHE A 6 11.17 7.53 20.50
CA PHE A 6 10.18 7.04 21.46
C PHE A 6 10.25 7.78 22.79
N GLU A 7 9.18 7.70 23.58
CA GLU A 7 9.03 8.39 24.87
C GLU A 7 10.09 7.95 25.90
N ASN A 8 10.71 6.80 25.70
CA ASN A 8 11.83 6.30 26.51
C ASN A 8 13.22 6.71 25.99
N ASN A 9 13.29 7.70 25.09
CA ASN A 9 14.50 8.17 24.40
C ASN A 9 15.16 7.15 23.46
N ASN A 10 14.53 6.01 23.17
CA ASN A 10 15.06 5.09 22.18
C ASN A 10 14.85 5.64 20.77
N LEU A 11 15.86 5.40 19.92
CA LEU A 11 15.81 5.65 18.50
C LEU A 11 15.55 4.34 17.77
N ALA A 12 14.60 4.34 16.85
CA ALA A 12 14.44 3.21 15.93
C ALA A 12 14.18 3.67 14.50
N ASN A 13 14.50 2.77 13.58
CA ASN A 13 14.25 2.92 12.17
C ASN A 13 13.12 1.99 11.76
N LEU A 14 11.92 2.55 11.57
CA LEU A 14 10.75 1.79 11.20
C LEU A 14 10.51 1.81 9.69
N ARG A 15 9.67 0.88 9.24
CA ARG A 15 9.17 0.82 7.86
C ARG A 15 7.65 0.86 7.89
N HIS A 16 7.05 1.51 6.90
CA HIS A 16 5.61 1.38 6.69
C HIS A 16 5.27 -0.06 6.35
N VAL A 17 4.23 -0.57 6.98
CA VAL A 17 3.57 -1.81 6.57
C VAL A 17 2.74 -1.47 5.34
N ASN A 18 2.78 -2.34 4.33
CA ASN A 18 2.00 -2.19 3.11
C ASN A 18 1.14 -3.43 2.91
N VAL A 19 0.00 -3.24 2.26
CA VAL A 19 -0.84 -4.31 1.73
C VAL A 19 -0.86 -4.22 0.21
N ASN A 20 -0.73 -5.37 -0.45
CA ASN A 20 -0.81 -5.46 -1.90
C ASN A 20 -1.76 -6.61 -2.27
N CYS A 21 -2.55 -6.40 -3.32
CA CYS A 21 -3.64 -7.28 -3.71
C CYS A 21 -3.46 -7.77 -5.14
N LEU A 22 -3.48 -9.09 -5.32
CA LEU A 22 -3.65 -9.71 -6.63
C LEU A 22 -5.15 -9.90 -6.89
N VAL A 23 -5.71 -9.05 -7.74
CA VAL A 23 -7.12 -9.16 -8.15
C VAL A 23 -7.16 -9.98 -9.44
N ILE A 24 -7.63 -11.22 -9.33
CA ILE A 24 -7.67 -12.19 -10.43
C ILE A 24 -9.12 -12.50 -10.74
N ARG A 25 -9.47 -12.47 -12.03
CA ARG A 25 -10.76 -12.93 -12.53
C ARG A 25 -10.52 -13.73 -13.81
N ASP A 26 -11.08 -14.93 -13.83
CA ASP A 26 -10.86 -15.93 -14.89
C ASP A 26 -9.35 -16.19 -15.08
N ASN A 27 -8.77 -15.75 -16.21
CA ASN A 27 -7.34 -15.86 -16.53
C ASN A 27 -6.69 -14.48 -16.75
N SER A 28 -7.20 -13.45 -16.07
CA SER A 28 -6.73 -12.07 -16.16
C SER A 28 -6.46 -11.50 -14.78
N MET A 29 -5.47 -10.62 -14.71
CA MET A 29 -5.09 -9.90 -13.50
C MET A 29 -5.28 -8.41 -13.72
N LEU A 30 -5.89 -7.74 -12.75
CA LEU A 30 -6.03 -6.30 -12.76
C LEU A 30 -4.70 -5.63 -12.38
N LEU A 31 -4.28 -4.67 -13.18
CA LEU A 31 -3.18 -3.77 -12.90
C LEU A 31 -3.69 -2.33 -13.01
N ALA A 32 -3.16 -1.44 -12.17
CA ALA A 32 -3.36 0.00 -12.30
C ALA A 32 -2.09 0.68 -12.77
N ARG A 33 -2.25 1.71 -13.59
CA ARG A 33 -1.15 2.58 -14.00
C ARG A 33 -0.98 3.68 -12.96
N ARG A 34 0.20 3.77 -12.35
CA ARG A 34 0.49 4.77 -11.31
C ARG A 34 0.41 6.18 -11.90
N SER A 35 -0.16 7.12 -11.14
CA SER A 35 -0.21 8.53 -11.52
C SER A 35 1.20 9.04 -11.86
N PRO A 36 1.40 9.84 -12.93
CA PRO A 36 2.71 10.32 -13.35
C PRO A 36 3.47 11.10 -12.27
N GLU A 37 2.75 11.73 -11.34
CA GLU A 37 3.28 12.59 -10.28
C GLU A 37 3.86 11.80 -9.10
N LEU A 38 3.61 10.50 -9.05
CA LEU A 38 4.10 9.63 -7.98
C LEU A 38 5.49 9.06 -8.31
N LEU A 39 6.21 8.64 -7.28
CA LEU A 39 7.41 7.81 -7.45
C LEU A 39 7.04 6.57 -8.26
N GLU A 40 7.88 6.22 -9.24
CA GLU A 40 7.60 5.16 -10.23
C GLU A 40 6.31 5.41 -11.06
N GLY A 41 5.97 6.68 -11.29
CA GLY A 41 4.80 7.09 -12.06
C GLY A 41 4.77 6.53 -13.49
N GLY A 42 3.58 6.27 -14.00
CA GLY A 42 3.34 5.74 -15.33
C GLY A 42 3.60 4.24 -15.50
N LYS A 43 4.16 3.55 -14.49
CA LYS A 43 4.32 2.09 -14.48
C LYS A 43 3.02 1.38 -14.12
N TRP A 44 2.83 0.19 -14.70
CA TRP A 44 1.76 -0.72 -14.32
C TRP A 44 2.17 -1.52 -13.09
N GLY A 45 1.27 -1.64 -12.12
CA GLY A 45 1.49 -2.39 -10.89
C GLY A 45 0.19 -2.95 -10.33
N ILE A 46 0.34 -3.81 -9.33
CA ILE A 46 -0.77 -4.35 -8.55
C ILE A 46 -1.35 -3.27 -7.63
N LEU A 47 -2.62 -3.44 -7.23
CA LEU A 47 -3.27 -2.52 -6.31
C LEU A 47 -2.70 -2.71 -4.90
N GLY A 48 -2.48 -1.62 -4.19
CA GLY A 48 -1.91 -1.66 -2.86
C GLY A 48 -1.46 -0.30 -2.37
N GLY A 49 -1.17 -0.24 -1.09
CA GLY A 49 -0.82 0.98 -0.38
C GLY A 49 -0.39 0.71 1.05
N PHE A 50 -0.30 1.79 1.83
CA PHE A 50 0.04 1.70 3.24
C PHE A 50 -1.11 1.07 4.03
N LEU A 51 -0.77 0.24 5.01
CA LEU A 51 -1.73 -0.20 6.02
C LEU A 51 -1.92 0.92 7.03
N GLU A 52 -3.16 1.35 7.24
CA GLU A 52 -3.47 2.45 8.15
C GLU A 52 -3.39 2.00 9.62
N GLN A 53 -3.33 2.99 10.52
CA GLN A 53 -3.38 2.72 11.95
C GLN A 53 -4.72 2.03 12.32
N ASP A 54 -4.62 1.03 13.20
CA ASP A 54 -5.77 0.24 13.71
C ASP A 54 -6.55 -0.53 12.62
N GLU A 55 -5.98 -0.66 11.42
CA GLU A 55 -6.57 -1.39 10.31
C GLU A 55 -6.06 -2.84 10.26
N THR A 56 -6.97 -3.81 10.03
CA THR A 56 -6.55 -5.19 9.73
C THR A 56 -6.04 -5.29 8.30
N CYS A 57 -5.12 -6.22 8.01
CA CYS A 57 -4.62 -6.40 6.64
C CYS A 57 -5.74 -6.66 5.60
N ILE A 58 -6.83 -7.32 6.02
CA ILE A 58 -7.97 -7.60 5.14
C ILE A 58 -8.76 -6.32 4.84
N ASP A 59 -8.95 -5.46 5.83
CA ASP A 59 -9.68 -4.20 5.66
C ASP A 59 -8.89 -3.23 4.78
N GLY A 60 -7.57 -3.14 5.00
CA GLY A 60 -6.67 -2.36 4.13
C GLY A 60 -6.66 -2.89 2.71
N ALA A 61 -6.61 -4.21 2.52
CA ALA A 61 -6.70 -4.81 1.20
C ALA A 61 -8.00 -4.44 0.47
N ARG A 62 -9.15 -4.50 1.16
CA ARG A 62 -10.45 -4.10 0.60
C ARG A 62 -10.48 -2.61 0.24
N ARG A 63 -9.96 -1.76 1.12
CA ARG A 63 -9.89 -0.30 0.92
C ARG A 63 -9.05 0.05 -0.31
N GLU A 64 -7.85 -0.50 -0.42
CA GLU A 64 -6.93 -0.24 -1.54
C GLU A 64 -7.50 -0.74 -2.88
N VAL A 65 -8.16 -1.91 -2.90
CA VAL A 65 -8.82 -2.41 -4.10
C VAL A 65 -9.99 -1.50 -4.50
N TYR A 66 -10.79 -1.05 -3.54
CA TYR A 66 -11.92 -0.14 -3.81
C TYR A 66 -11.43 1.19 -4.39
N TYR A 67 -10.48 1.86 -3.75
CA TYR A 67 -9.96 3.14 -4.24
C TYR A 67 -9.18 3.03 -5.55
N GLY A 68 -8.49 1.91 -5.78
CA GLY A 68 -7.75 1.68 -7.02
C GLY A 68 -8.63 1.38 -8.24
N THR A 69 -9.95 1.29 -8.07
CA THR A 69 -10.90 0.90 -9.15
C THR A 69 -12.07 1.86 -9.37
N ILE A 70 -12.14 2.96 -8.62
CA ILE A 70 -13.09 4.07 -8.82
C ILE A 70 -12.41 5.26 -9.52
#